data_AF-A0A6A4NBH6-F1
#
_entry.id   AF-A0A6A4NBH6-F1
#
_cell.length_a   1.000
_cell.length_b   1.000
_cell.length_c   1.000
_cell.angle_alpha   90.00
_cell.angle_beta   90.00
_cell.angle_gamma   90.00
#
_symmetry.space_group_name_H-M   'P 1'
#
loop_
_entity.id
_entity.type
_entity.pdbx_description
1 polymer ?
#
loop_
_entity_poly.entity_id
_entity_poly.type
_entity_poly.pdbx_seq_one_letter_code
_entity_poly.pdbx_strand_id
1 'polypeptide(L)'
;MLKNDYFNLPDKYLPLRWRRASSLIPQSRRLIKCSDNSSIELRSLVQNLEVESLKTKDRFEVASKELDKVIKLIKGMPDQEQFDDFEDVVNNGDDCGVENPIASKTKGRPKGSRSKGGVEVAKKRRHCHFPNCGGTDHDSRNCPTKRKNVSSLPSQSPNKLV
;
A
#
# COMPACT_ATOMS: atom_id res chain seq x y z
N MET A 1 -20.52 -30.39 6.81
CA MET A 1 -19.73 -29.74 7.88
C MET A 1 -20.18 -28.30 7.99
N LEU A 2 -20.90 -27.95 9.05
CA LEU A 2 -21.40 -26.58 9.27
C LEU A 2 -20.27 -25.76 9.91
N LYS A 3 -19.77 -24.78 9.18
CA LYS A 3 -18.73 -23.87 9.63
C LYS A 3 -19.40 -22.81 10.49
N ASN A 4 -19.44 -23.05 11.80
CA ASN A 4 -19.98 -22.06 12.72
C ASN A 4 -18.95 -20.94 12.92
N ASP A 5 -19.13 -19.85 12.19
CA ASP A 5 -18.34 -18.64 12.37
C ASP A 5 -18.85 -17.86 13.60
N TYR A 6 -18.64 -18.42 14.79
CA TYR A 6 -19.02 -17.84 16.09
C TYR A 6 -18.28 -16.54 16.46
N PHE A 7 -17.37 -16.06 15.61
CA PHE A 7 -16.59 -14.84 15.84
C PHE A 7 -17.12 -13.61 15.09
N ASN A 8 -18.18 -13.76 14.29
CA ASN A 8 -18.82 -12.63 13.62
C ASN A 8 -19.84 -11.99 14.56
N LEU A 9 -19.38 -11.07 15.41
CA LEU A 9 -20.26 -10.28 16.27
C LEU A 9 -21.03 -9.25 15.40
N PRO A 10 -22.38 -9.26 15.39
CA PRO A 10 -23.15 -8.32 14.58
C PRO A 10 -22.90 -6.85 14.95
N ASP A 11 -22.93 -5.96 13.95
CA ASP A 11 -22.63 -4.53 14.07
C ASP A 11 -23.47 -3.77 15.11
N LYS A 12 -24.66 -4.27 15.42
CA LYS A 12 -25.54 -3.73 16.47
C LYS A 12 -24.95 -3.83 17.87
N TYR A 13 -24.00 -4.75 18.09
CA TYR A 13 -23.32 -4.92 19.38
C TYR A 13 -21.94 -4.24 19.43
N LEU A 14 -21.46 -3.70 18.31
CA LEU A 14 -20.21 -2.95 18.27
C LEU A 14 -20.48 -1.48 18.63
N PRO A 15 -19.65 -0.86 19.49
CA PRO A 15 -19.68 0.58 19.69
C PRO A 15 -19.59 1.31 18.35
N LEU A 16 -20.34 2.42 18.19
CA LEU A 16 -20.43 3.15 16.92
C LEU A 16 -19.05 3.34 16.28
N ARG A 17 -18.08 3.90 17.02
CA ARG A 17 -16.68 4.11 16.59
C ARG A 17 -15.94 2.88 16.01
N TRP A 18 -16.40 1.66 16.29
CA TRP A 18 -15.83 0.40 15.79
C TRP A 18 -16.62 -0.19 14.64
N ARG A 19 -17.84 0.30 14.40
CA ARG A 19 -18.64 -0.04 13.22
C ARG A 19 -17.96 0.54 11.98
N ARG A 20 -17.77 -0.28 10.95
CA ARG A 20 -17.16 0.19 9.68
C ARG A 20 -17.98 1.31 9.02
N ALA A 21 -19.29 1.34 9.29
CA ALA A 21 -20.22 2.34 8.77
C ALA A 21 -20.09 3.74 9.42
N SER A 22 -19.45 3.87 10.59
CA SER A 22 -19.36 5.16 11.30
C SER A 22 -18.06 5.93 11.05
N SER A 23 -17.32 5.58 10.00
CA SER A 23 -16.11 6.28 9.63
C SER A 23 -16.47 7.73 9.26
N LEU A 24 -16.09 8.70 10.10
CA LEU A 24 -16.12 10.13 9.75
C LEU A 24 -15.07 10.50 8.70
N ILE A 25 -14.22 9.56 8.30
CA ILE A 25 -13.49 9.67 7.05
C ILE A 25 -14.55 9.48 5.97
N PRO A 26 -14.76 10.45 5.05
CA PRO A 26 -15.57 10.21 3.87
C PRO A 26 -15.18 8.83 3.35
N GLN A 27 -16.16 7.98 3.07
CA GLN A 27 -15.92 6.80 2.25
C GLN A 27 -15.43 7.32 0.89
N SER A 28 -14.17 7.75 0.85
CA SER A 28 -13.33 7.75 -0.31
C SER A 28 -13.45 6.32 -0.74
N ARG A 29 -14.33 6.16 -1.72
CA ARG A 29 -14.69 4.92 -2.38
C ARG A 29 -13.45 4.07 -2.30
N ARG A 30 -13.55 2.91 -1.66
CA ARG A 30 -12.66 1.82 -2.01
C ARG A 30 -12.93 1.57 -3.50
N LEU A 31 -12.36 2.41 -4.36
CA LEU A 31 -11.81 1.96 -5.61
C LEU A 31 -11.06 0.72 -5.17
N ILE A 32 -11.64 -0.43 -5.53
CA ILE A 32 -10.99 -1.72 -5.40
C ILE A 32 -9.55 -1.41 -5.78
N LYS A 33 -8.62 -1.56 -4.83
CA LYS A 33 -7.21 -1.32 -5.07
C LYS A 33 -6.82 -2.40 -6.07
N CYS A 34 -7.08 -2.13 -7.36
CA CYS A 34 -6.50 -2.84 -8.48
C CYS A 34 -5.03 -2.90 -8.10
N SER A 35 -4.51 -4.11 -7.90
CA SER A 35 -3.13 -4.27 -7.48
C SER A 35 -2.26 -3.45 -8.44
N ASP A 36 -1.19 -2.84 -7.94
CA ASP A 36 -0.34 -1.96 -8.75
C ASP A 36 0.09 -2.64 -10.07
N ASN A 37 0.13 -3.98 -10.08
CA ASN A 37 0.42 -4.83 -11.23
C ASN A 37 -0.70 -4.91 -12.28
N SER A 38 -1.99 -4.92 -11.89
CA SER A 38 -3.11 -5.05 -12.84
C SER A 38 -3.20 -3.90 -13.85
N SER A 39 -2.91 -2.67 -13.42
CA SER A 39 -2.78 -1.49 -14.30
C SER A 39 -1.64 -1.65 -15.30
N ILE A 40 -0.51 -2.20 -14.84
CA ILE A 40 0.68 -2.43 -15.66
C ILE A 40 0.40 -3.51 -16.71
N GLU A 41 -0.26 -4.60 -16.33
CA GLU A 41 -0.68 -5.67 -17.23
C GLU A 41 -1.64 -5.16 -18.31
N LEU A 42 -2.66 -4.39 -17.93
CA LEU A 42 -3.61 -3.81 -18.88
C LEU A 42 -2.89 -2.89 -19.88
N ARG A 43 -1.97 -2.03 -19.40
CA ARG A 43 -1.18 -1.15 -20.27
C ARG A 43 -0.30 -1.93 -21.25
N SER A 44 0.34 -3.00 -20.79
CA SER A 44 1.16 -3.88 -21.63
C SER A 44 0.33 -4.53 -22.75
N LEU A 45 -0.86 -5.03 -22.42
CA LEU A 45 -1.79 -5.60 -23.40
C LEU A 45 -2.22 -4.57 -24.46
N VAL A 46 -2.55 -3.35 -24.03
CA VAL A 46 -2.93 -2.26 -24.95
C VAL A 46 -1.78 -1.89 -25.88
N GLN A 47 -0.54 -1.83 -25.37
CA GLN A 47 0.64 -1.55 -26.21
C GLN A 47 0.87 -2.63 -27.27
N ASN A 48 0.75 -3.90 -26.91
CA ASN A 48 0.87 -5.00 -27.88
C ASN A 48 -0.22 -4.94 -28.95
N LEU A 49 -1.46 -4.64 -28.53
CA LEU A 49 -2.58 -4.46 -29.44
C LEU A 49 -2.35 -3.28 -30.40
N GLU A 50 -1.81 -2.16 -29.91
CA GLU A 50 -1.49 -0.98 -30.71
C GLU A 50 -0.46 -1.31 -31.81
N VAL A 51 0.65 -1.98 -31.44
CA VAL A 51 1.70 -2.39 -32.38
C VAL A 51 1.16 -3.32 -33.47
N GLU A 52 0.24 -4.25 -33.13
CA GLU A 52 -0.33 -5.16 -34.12
C GLU A 52 -1.45 -4.54 -34.97
N SER A 53 -2.28 -3.68 -34.37
CA SER A 53 -3.44 -3.08 -35.04
C SER A 53 -3.06 -2.01 -36.05
N LEU A 54 -1.98 -1.26 -35.81
CA LEU A 54 -1.52 -0.19 -36.70
C LEU A 54 -0.77 -0.68 -37.95
N LYS A 55 -0.52 -1.99 -38.09
CA LYS A 55 0.15 -2.56 -39.27
C LYS A 55 -0.66 -2.42 -40.55
N THR A 56 -1.98 -2.46 -40.47
CA THR A 56 -2.88 -2.40 -41.64
C THR A 56 -4.22 -1.79 -41.25
N LYS A 57 -4.90 -1.14 -42.20
CA LYS A 57 -6.23 -0.55 -41.96
C LYS A 57 -7.27 -1.57 -41.47
N ASP A 58 -7.32 -2.75 -42.08
CA ASP A 58 -8.28 -3.81 -41.72
C ASP A 58 -8.11 -4.28 -40.27
N ARG A 59 -6.85 -4.50 -39.83
CA ARG A 59 -6.54 -4.88 -38.44
C ARG A 59 -6.96 -3.81 -37.44
N PHE A 60 -6.76 -2.53 -37.77
CA PHE A 60 -7.22 -1.43 -36.93
C PHE A 60 -8.74 -1.42 -36.79
N GLU A 61 -9.49 -1.61 -37.88
CA GLU A 61 -10.95 -1.63 -37.85
C GLU A 61 -11.49 -2.78 -37.01
N VAL A 62 -10.92 -3.99 -37.15
CA VAL A 62 -11.27 -5.14 -36.31
C VAL A 62 -10.96 -4.85 -34.84
N ALA A 63 -9.75 -4.39 -34.52
CA ALA A 63 -9.35 -4.10 -33.15
C ALA A 63 -10.24 -3.01 -32.51
N SER A 64 -10.55 -1.94 -33.24
CA SER A 64 -11.41 -0.86 -32.78
C SER A 64 -12.84 -1.34 -32.48
N LYS A 65 -13.41 -2.16 -33.37
CA LYS A 65 -14.75 -2.73 -33.19
C LYS A 65 -14.81 -3.66 -31.97
N GLU A 66 -13.79 -4.49 -31.76
CA GLU A 66 -13.74 -5.39 -30.60
C GLU A 66 -13.53 -4.61 -29.29
N LEU A 67 -12.66 -3.59 -29.27
CA LEU A 67 -12.47 -2.73 -28.10
C LEU A 67 -13.76 -2.01 -27.69
N ASP A 68 -14.54 -1.52 -28.65
CA ASP A 68 -15.82 -0.87 -28.37
C ASP A 68 -16.81 -1.83 -27.67
N LYS A 69 -16.86 -3.11 -28.10
CA LYS A 69 -17.67 -4.13 -27.44
C LYS A 69 -17.21 -4.39 -26.00
N VAL A 70 -15.89 -4.50 -25.78
CA VAL A 70 -15.31 -4.74 -24.45
C VAL A 70 -15.61 -3.55 -23.53
N ILE A 71 -15.46 -2.32 -24.02
CA ILE A 71 -15.78 -1.10 -23.26
C ILE A 71 -17.26 -1.08 -22.87
N LYS A 72 -18.16 -1.39 -23.80
CA LYS A 72 -19.61 -1.48 -23.53
C LYS A 72 -19.93 -2.52 -22.47
N LEU A 73 -19.29 -3.69 -22.54
CA LEU A 73 -19.46 -4.77 -21.56
C LEU A 73 -19.01 -4.32 -20.18
N ILE A 74 -17.83 -3.71 -20.06
CA ILE A 74 -17.29 -3.23 -18.77
C ILE A 74 -18.19 -2.14 -18.18
N LYS A 75 -18.67 -1.20 -19.01
CA LYS A 75 -19.61 -0.14 -18.57
C LYS A 75 -20.97 -0.67 -18.12
N GLY A 76 -21.38 -1.83 -18.63
CA GLY A 76 -22.63 -2.49 -18.25
C GLY A 76 -22.55 -3.35 -17.00
N MET A 77 -21.36 -3.50 -16.39
CA MET A 77 -21.22 -4.22 -15.13
C MET A 77 -21.79 -3.36 -13.99
N PRO A 78 -22.55 -3.95 -13.05
CA PRO A 78 -23.06 -3.19 -11.91
C PRO A 78 -21.90 -2.70 -11.06
N ASP A 79 -21.91 -1.41 -10.72
CA ASP A 79 -21.15 -0.91 -9.58
C ASP A 79 -21.70 -1.68 -8.36
N GLN A 80 -20.88 -2.49 -7.70
CA GLN A 80 -21.33 -3.25 -6.52
C GLN A 80 -21.62 -2.30 -5.35
N GLU A 81 -22.80 -1.68 -5.34
CA GLU A 81 -23.36 -0.96 -4.20
C GLU A 81 -24.88 -1.18 -4.17
N GLN A 82 -25.30 -2.28 -3.56
CA GLN A 82 -26.66 -2.44 -3.03
C GLN A 82 -26.52 -2.61 -1.51
N PHE A 83 -26.49 -1.48 -0.82
CA PHE A 83 -26.92 -1.44 0.57
C PHE A 83 -28.35 -0.93 0.53
N ASP A 84 -29.31 -1.82 0.84
CA ASP A 84 -30.68 -1.43 1.05
C ASP A 84 -30.72 -0.34 2.12
N ASP A 85 -31.35 0.77 1.76
CA ASP A 85 -31.61 1.92 2.59
C ASP A 85 -32.51 1.49 3.76
N PHE A 86 -31.92 1.33 4.94
CA PHE A 86 -32.70 1.28 6.17
C PHE A 86 -32.88 2.72 6.63
N GLU A 87 -34.00 3.34 6.26
CA GLU A 87 -34.55 4.43 7.03
C GLU A 87 -34.77 3.91 8.46
N ASP A 88 -33.99 4.41 9.42
CA ASP A 88 -34.36 4.32 10.82
C ASP A 88 -34.51 5.74 11.37
N VAL A 89 -35.71 5.95 11.89
CA VAL A 89 -36.27 7.20 12.37
C VAL A 89 -35.36 7.79 13.45
N VAL A 90 -35.05 9.06 13.28
CA VAL A 90 -34.42 9.93 14.29
C VAL A 90 -35.05 9.69 15.66
N ASN A 91 -34.27 9.15 16.60
CA ASN A 91 -34.53 9.33 18.02
C ASN A 91 -33.37 10.14 18.62
N ASN A 92 -33.57 11.45 18.68
CA ASN A 92 -32.72 12.37 19.42
C ASN A 92 -32.96 12.13 20.92
N GLY A 93 -32.02 11.45 21.59
CA GLY A 93 -32.04 11.40 23.04
C GLY A 93 -31.35 10.18 23.62
N ASP A 94 -30.02 10.11 23.52
CA ASP A 94 -29.22 9.60 24.63
C ASP A 94 -27.81 10.16 24.53
N ASP A 95 -27.48 11.08 25.44
CA ASP A 95 -26.11 11.52 25.68
C ASP A 95 -25.38 10.32 26.30
N CYS A 96 -24.73 9.52 25.46
CA CYS A 96 -23.90 8.41 25.90
C CYS A 96 -22.68 8.99 26.64
N GLY A 97 -22.86 9.33 27.92
CA GLY A 97 -21.81 9.72 28.85
C GLY A 97 -20.86 8.55 29.10
N VAL A 98 -19.99 8.27 28.14
CA VAL A 98 -18.89 7.32 28.29
C VAL A 98 -17.84 8.00 29.18
N GLU A 99 -18.02 7.88 30.49
CA GLU A 99 -16.98 8.25 31.43
C GLU A 99 -15.76 7.34 31.27
N ASN A 100 -14.58 7.93 31.32
CA ASN A 100 -13.34 7.17 31.31
C ASN A 100 -13.34 6.17 32.47
N PRO A 101 -12.98 4.90 32.26
CA PRO A 101 -12.87 3.94 33.35
C PRO A 101 -11.88 4.47 34.41
N ILE A 102 -12.29 4.36 35.67
CA ILE A 102 -11.52 4.86 36.82
C ILE A 102 -10.11 4.26 36.76
N ALA A 103 -9.08 5.11 36.85
CA ALA A 103 -7.70 4.67 36.83
C ALA A 103 -7.43 3.69 37.98
N SER A 104 -7.20 2.43 37.64
CA SER A 104 -6.91 1.37 38.60
C SER A 104 -5.63 1.70 39.37
N LYS A 105 -5.72 1.82 40.70
CA LYS A 105 -4.55 1.95 41.58
C LYS A 105 -3.80 0.63 41.67
N THR A 106 -2.99 0.32 40.66
CA THR A 106 -2.05 -0.80 40.75
C THR A 106 -0.96 -0.43 41.74
N LYS A 107 -0.62 -1.31 42.71
CA LYS A 107 0.67 -1.24 43.40
C LYS A 107 1.75 -1.51 42.36
N GLY A 108 2.19 -0.45 41.68
CA GLY A 108 3.23 -0.53 40.66
C GLY A 108 4.48 -1.20 41.22
N ARG A 109 5.26 -1.82 40.33
CA ARG A 109 6.59 -2.34 40.65
C ARG A 109 7.39 -1.27 41.41
N PRO A 110 8.07 -1.59 42.53
CA PRO A 110 8.91 -0.63 43.24
C PRO A 110 9.83 0.03 42.22
N LYS A 111 9.84 1.37 42.18
CA LYS A 111 10.81 2.10 41.37
C LYS A 111 12.18 1.86 42.00
N GLY A 112 12.84 0.78 41.58
CA GLY A 112 14.29 0.67 41.72
C GLY A 112 14.92 1.96 41.19
N SER A 113 15.99 2.41 41.83
CA SER A 113 16.69 3.64 41.46
C SER A 113 16.86 3.71 39.95
N ARG A 114 16.20 4.68 39.31
CA ARG A 114 16.55 5.02 37.94
C ARG A 114 17.96 5.58 38.01
N SER A 115 18.90 4.97 37.30
CA SER A 115 20.17 5.62 37.00
C SER A 115 19.88 7.01 36.44
N LYS A 116 20.45 8.04 37.06
CA LYS A 116 20.39 9.41 36.56
C LYS A 116 21.03 9.45 35.17
N GLY A 117 20.37 10.12 34.23
CA GLY A 117 20.98 10.59 33.00
C GLY A 117 20.87 9.63 31.82
N GLY A 118 20.19 10.08 30.77
CA GLY A 118 20.27 9.48 29.45
C GLY A 118 21.72 9.40 28.98
N VAL A 119 22.28 8.20 29.02
CA VAL A 119 23.27 7.81 28.03
C VAL A 119 22.46 7.31 26.85
N GLU A 120 22.27 8.17 25.85
CA GLU A 120 21.92 7.71 24.51
C GLU A 120 22.90 6.58 24.20
N VAL A 121 22.42 5.33 24.14
CA VAL A 121 23.23 4.22 23.65
C VAL A 121 23.65 4.65 22.26
N ALA A 122 24.91 5.06 22.12
CA ALA A 122 25.41 5.63 20.89
C ALA A 122 24.98 4.71 19.74
N LYS A 123 24.09 5.21 18.87
CA LYS A 123 23.65 4.45 17.70
C LYS A 123 24.93 4.04 16.99
N LYS A 124 25.21 2.73 16.97
CA LYS A 124 26.42 2.18 16.33
C LYS A 124 26.52 2.83 14.96
N ARG A 125 27.63 3.54 14.71
CA ARG A 125 27.86 4.21 13.42
C ARG A 125 27.70 3.17 12.31
N ARG A 126 26.95 3.53 11.26
CA ARG A 126 26.70 2.62 10.13
C ARG A 126 28.01 2.46 9.38
N HIS A 127 28.60 1.26 9.40
CA HIS A 127 29.83 0.99 8.66
C HIS A 127 29.51 0.51 7.25
N CYS A 128 30.35 0.94 6.31
CA CYS A 128 30.30 0.52 4.93
C CYS A 128 30.80 -0.92 4.81
N HIS A 129 29.99 -1.78 4.21
CA HIS A 129 30.33 -3.20 3.96
C HIS A 129 31.09 -3.43 2.64
N PHE A 130 31.46 -2.38 1.89
CA PHE A 130 32.21 -2.55 0.64
C PHE A 130 33.64 -3.07 0.92
N PRO A 131 34.15 -4.07 0.16
CA PRO A 131 35.49 -4.63 0.36
C PRO A 131 36.55 -3.52 0.42
N ASN A 132 37.39 -3.56 1.46
CA ASN A 132 38.47 -2.58 1.70
C ASN A 132 38.02 -1.11 1.92
N CYS A 133 36.73 -0.83 2.15
CA CYS A 133 36.24 0.53 2.42
C CYS A 133 36.26 0.86 3.92
N GLY A 134 35.60 0.05 4.76
CA GLY A 134 35.63 0.17 6.23
C GLY A 134 35.12 1.48 6.85
N GLY A 135 34.68 2.46 6.05
CA GLY A 135 34.25 3.78 6.52
C GLY A 135 32.94 3.75 7.31
N THR A 136 32.74 4.70 8.22
CA THR A 136 31.64 4.67 9.22
C THR A 136 30.55 5.72 9.03
N ASP A 137 30.63 6.51 7.95
CA ASP A 137 29.71 7.63 7.68
C ASP A 137 28.94 7.49 6.35
N HIS A 138 29.00 6.31 5.73
CA HIS A 138 28.27 6.01 4.48
C HIS A 138 27.99 4.51 4.33
N ASP A 139 27.02 4.17 3.48
CA ASP A 139 26.72 2.80 3.10
C ASP A 139 27.47 2.40 1.81
N SER A 140 27.59 1.10 1.58
CA SER A 140 28.12 0.44 0.37
C SER A 140 27.62 1.05 -0.95
N ARG A 141 26.37 1.53 -0.99
CA ARG A 141 25.78 2.20 -2.15
C ARG A 141 26.46 3.54 -2.50
N ASN A 142 26.97 4.25 -1.50
CA ASN A 142 27.63 5.53 -1.66
C ASN A 142 29.12 5.50 -1.27
N CYS A 143 29.76 4.32 -1.26
CA CYS A 143 31.19 4.22 -0.92
C CYS A 143 32.05 4.96 -1.96
N PRO A 144 32.86 5.95 -1.54
CA PRO A 144 33.74 6.69 -2.45
C PRO A 144 34.77 5.79 -3.14
N THR A 145 35.23 4.75 -2.43
CA THR A 145 36.19 3.75 -2.93
C THR A 145 35.59 2.93 -4.07
N LYS A 146 34.28 2.66 -4.04
CA LYS A 146 33.56 2.04 -5.17
C LYS A 146 33.65 2.92 -6.42
N ARG A 147 33.45 4.23 -6.28
CA ARG A 147 33.50 5.18 -7.42
C ARG A 147 34.90 5.31 -8.01
N LYS A 148 35.93 5.35 -7.16
CA LYS A 148 37.35 5.44 -7.58
C LYS A 148 37.79 4.21 -8.40
N ASN A 149 37.30 3.01 -8.04
CA ASN A 149 37.62 1.78 -8.77
C ASN A 149 36.93 1.70 -10.14
N VAL A 150 35.75 2.31 -10.31
CA VAL A 150 35.09 2.36 -11.63
C VAL A 150 35.81 3.33 -12.56
N SER A 151 36.33 4.45 -12.05
CA SER A 151 37.12 5.41 -12.84
C SER A 151 38.52 4.93 -13.21
N SER A 152 39.04 3.88 -12.57
CA SER A 152 40.37 3.32 -12.85
C SER A 152 40.35 2.09 -13.78
N LEU A 153 39.17 1.67 -14.26
CA LEU A 153 39.10 0.65 -15.31
C LEU A 153 39.38 1.33 -16.66
N PRO A 154 40.40 0.91 -17.42
CA PRO A 154 40.55 1.36 -18.80
C PRO A 154 39.31 0.92 -19.58
N SER A 155 38.66 1.88 -20.24
CA SER A 155 37.54 1.60 -21.14
C SER A 155 38.04 0.79 -22.34
N GLN A 156 38.05 -0.53 -22.24
CA GLN A 156 38.16 -1.39 -23.40
C GLN A 156 36.78 -1.53 -24.03
N SER A 157 36.53 -0.72 -25.05
CA SER A 157 35.50 -1.00 -26.06
C SER A 157 36.23 -1.35 -27.36
N PRO A 158 36.42 -2.65 -27.68
CA PRO A 158 36.87 -3.04 -28.99
C PRO A 158 35.64 -3.15 -29.90
N ASN A 159 35.47 -2.20 -30.82
CA ASN A 159 34.73 -2.40 -32.08
C ASN A 159 34.89 -1.14 -32.96
N LYS A 160 35.93 -1.13 -33.80
CA LYS A 160 35.92 -0.41 -35.08
C LYS A 160 36.28 -1.42 -36.17
N LEU A 161 35.28 -1.80 -36.95
CA LEU A 161 35.45 -2.42 -38.26
C LEU A 161 35.70 -1.28 -39.26
N VAL A 162 36.76 -1.39 -40.05
CA VAL A 162 36.93 -0.77 -41.37
C VAL A 162 37.14 -1.90 -42.35
#